data_AF-A0A6V8NW34-F1
#
_entry.id   AF-A0A6V8NW34-F1
#
_cell.length_a   1.000
_cell.length_b   1.000
_cell.length_c   1.000
_cell.angle_alpha   90.00
_cell.angle_beta   90.00
_cell.angle_gamma   90.00
#
_symmetry.space_group_name_H-M   'P 1'
#
loop_
_entity.id
_entity.type
_entity.pdbx_description
1 polymer ?
#
loop_
_entity_poly.entity_id
_entity_poly.type
_entity_poly.pdbx_seq_one_letter_code
_entity_poly.pdbx_strand_id
1 'polypeptide(L)'
;SLERYLATLIVTLIIFISIFSFIFYAIFFVQIPLRSLYPAYVTNEDYNALTYLKSLPQGHALSSPEIGYFLPFITDKFSLLGSVEHTLDYYEKFNDYKKFFSVTTTHDERRKILKKYRIDYVFQGYKESSISHGWLKLGAADGLELIFNNKGARIYRVSIDTRSSY
;
A
#
# COMPACT_ATOMS: atom_id res chain seq x y z
N SER A 1 50.33 14.61 32.40
CA SER A 1 50.60 15.62 31.35
C SER A 1 49.32 15.88 30.57
N LEU A 2 49.16 17.08 30.02
CA LEU A 2 48.04 17.47 29.15
C LEU A 2 47.78 16.44 28.04
N GLU A 3 48.85 15.85 27.51
CA GLU A 3 48.82 14.78 26.50
C GLU A 3 48.03 13.55 26.94
N ARG A 4 48.11 13.15 28.23
CA ARG A 4 47.33 12.02 28.75
C ARG A 4 45.83 12.33 28.80
N TYR A 5 45.46 13.57 29.12
CA TYR A 5 44.06 14.00 29.11
C TYR A 5 43.49 14.07 27.69
N LEU A 6 44.27 14.60 26.74
CA LEU A 6 43.90 14.64 25.33
C LEU A 6 43.75 13.23 24.76
N ALA A 7 44.68 12.32 25.06
CA ALA A 7 44.60 10.92 24.64
C ALA A 7 43.35 10.24 25.18
N THR A 8 43.05 10.39 26.48
CA THR A 8 41.83 9.81 27.08
C THR A 8 40.57 10.39 26.45
N LEU A 9 40.49 11.71 26.24
CA LEU A 9 39.35 12.36 25.60
C LEU A 9 39.11 11.82 24.18
N ILE A 10 40.18 11.70 23.38
CA ILE A 10 40.10 11.17 22.01
C ILE A 10 39.60 9.73 22.03
N VAL A 11 40.14 8.88 22.91
CA VAL A 11 39.72 7.48 23.04
C VAL A 11 38.25 7.40 23.45
N THR A 12 37.79 8.20 24.42
CA THR A 12 36.39 8.24 24.82
C THR A 12 35.48 8.68 23.67
N LEU A 13 35.90 9.67 22.88
CA LEU A 13 35.13 10.15 21.74
C LEU A 13 35.02 9.06 20.64
N ILE A 14 36.12 8.36 20.36
CA ILE A 14 36.13 7.24 19.40
C ILE A 14 35.20 6.14 19.87
N ILE A 15 35.23 5.77 21.14
CA ILE A 15 34.32 4.75 21.71
C ILE A 15 32.87 5.22 21.55
N PHE A 16 32.56 6.47 21.90
CA PHE A 16 31.20 7.00 21.81
C PHE A 16 30.67 7.02 20.38
N ILE A 17 31.47 7.50 19.42
CA ILE A 17 31.13 7.51 17.98
C ILE A 17 30.97 6.08 17.46
N SER A 18 31.81 5.15 17.89
CA SER A 18 31.75 3.74 17.47
C SER A 18 30.47 3.06 17.98
N ILE A 19 30.09 3.29 19.24
CA ILE A 19 28.84 2.78 19.81
C ILE A 19 27.65 3.37 19.07
N PHE A 20 27.65 4.69 18.83
CA PHE A 20 26.56 5.35 18.11
C PHE A 20 26.42 4.83 16.68
N SER A 21 27.55 4.65 15.97
CA SER A 21 27.58 4.09 14.61
C SER A 21 27.09 2.65 14.59
N PHE A 22 27.44 1.83 15.60
CA PHE A 22 26.98 0.46 15.71
C PHE A 22 25.47 0.38 15.99
N ILE A 23 24.94 1.21 16.89
CA ILE A 23 23.50 1.28 17.17
C ILE A 23 22.75 1.73 15.91
N PHE A 24 23.25 2.75 15.22
CA PHE A 24 22.68 3.21 13.96
C PHE A 24 22.66 2.09 12.91
N TYR A 25 23.78 1.39 12.74
CA TYR A 25 23.86 0.23 11.86
C TYR A 25 22.86 -0.86 12.25
N ALA A 26 22.76 -1.20 13.54
CA ALA A 26 21.84 -2.21 14.03
C ALA A 26 20.37 -1.83 13.75
N ILE A 27 19.98 -0.59 14.00
CA ILE A 27 18.61 -0.12 13.72
C ILE A 27 18.36 -0.12 12.21
N PHE A 28 19.25 0.47 11.42
CA PHE A 28 19.03 0.69 10.00
C PHE A 28 19.14 -0.60 9.18
N PHE A 29 20.12 -1.47 9.47
CA PHE A 29 20.38 -2.67 8.67
C PHE A 29 19.75 -3.94 9.22
N VAL A 30 19.36 -4.00 10.49
CA VAL A 30 18.64 -5.19 11.01
C VAL A 30 17.13 -4.99 10.94
N GLN A 31 16.62 -3.80 11.26
CA GLN A 31 15.16 -3.60 11.32
C GLN A 31 14.51 -3.22 9.99
N ILE A 32 15.21 -2.50 9.10
CA ILE A 32 14.63 -2.09 7.80
C ILE A 32 14.46 -3.26 6.82
N PRO A 33 15.40 -4.20 6.65
CA PRO A 33 15.17 -5.32 5.75
C PRO A 33 14.01 -6.20 6.20
N LEU A 34 13.71 -6.31 7.50
CA LEU A 34 12.51 -7.03 7.95
C LEU A 34 11.19 -6.41 7.43
N ARG A 35 11.19 -5.12 7.05
CA ARG A 35 10.06 -4.46 6.36
C ARG A 35 10.19 -4.46 4.83
N SER A 36 11.41 -4.48 4.28
CA SER A 36 11.65 -4.43 2.82
C SER A 36 11.82 -5.81 2.14
N LEU A 37 11.90 -6.90 2.91
CA LEU A 37 12.11 -8.27 2.40
C LEU A 37 10.85 -8.93 1.84
N TYR A 38 9.75 -8.19 1.67
CA TYR A 38 8.73 -8.57 0.69
C TYR A 38 9.05 -7.83 -0.60
N PRO A 39 9.88 -8.39 -1.49
CA PRO A 39 9.91 -7.92 -2.86
C PRO A 39 8.47 -7.87 -3.38
N ALA A 40 8.05 -6.68 -3.81
CA ALA A 40 6.75 -6.45 -4.41
C ALA A 40 6.76 -7.13 -5.79
N TYR A 41 6.56 -8.45 -5.80
CA TYR A 41 6.42 -9.21 -7.03
C TYR A 41 4.98 -9.12 -7.51
N VAL A 42 4.82 -8.70 -8.75
CA VAL A 42 3.56 -8.85 -9.49
C VAL A 42 3.53 -10.27 -10.02
N THR A 43 2.57 -11.08 -9.56
CA THR A 43 2.39 -12.44 -10.09
C THR A 43 1.88 -12.40 -11.53
N ASN A 44 1.94 -13.51 -12.26
CA ASN A 44 1.34 -13.59 -13.60
C ASN A 44 -0.17 -13.33 -13.54
N GLU A 45 -0.83 -13.79 -12.47
CA GLU A 45 -2.25 -13.56 -12.22
C GLU A 45 -2.56 -12.08 -11.99
N ASP A 46 -1.73 -11.38 -11.21
CA ASP A 46 -1.85 -9.93 -10.99
C ASP A 46 -1.60 -9.17 -12.30
N TYR A 47 -0.57 -9.56 -13.06
CA TYR A 47 -0.25 -8.92 -14.34
C TYR A 47 -1.38 -9.06 -15.36
N ASN A 48 -2.00 -10.24 -15.44
CA ASN A 48 -3.17 -10.47 -16.30
C ASN A 48 -4.36 -9.59 -15.88
N ALA A 49 -4.60 -9.45 -14.57
CA ALA A 49 -5.64 -8.57 -14.05
C ALA A 49 -5.35 -7.09 -14.36
N LEU A 50 -4.11 -6.63 -14.14
CA LEU A 50 -3.70 -5.26 -14.48
C LEU A 50 -3.80 -4.99 -15.99
N THR A 51 -3.45 -5.97 -16.83
CA THR A 51 -3.61 -5.86 -18.29
C THR A 51 -5.08 -5.72 -18.69
N TYR A 52 -5.98 -6.47 -18.04
CA TYR A 52 -7.42 -6.25 -18.22
C TYR A 52 -7.83 -4.85 -17.77
N LEU A 53 -7.36 -4.40 -16.60
CA LEU A 53 -7.65 -3.06 -16.08
C LEU A 53 -7.17 -1.94 -17.03
N LYS A 54 -6.04 -2.16 -17.74
CA LYS A 54 -5.53 -1.25 -18.76
C LYS A 54 -6.53 -1.00 -19.90
N SER A 55 -7.25 -2.04 -20.33
CA SER A 55 -8.24 -1.91 -21.42
C SER A 55 -9.48 -1.11 -21.06
N LEU A 56 -9.66 -0.77 -19.78
CA LEU A 56 -10.79 0.01 -19.29
C LEU A 56 -10.53 1.52 -19.37
N PRO A 57 -11.58 2.36 -19.36
CA PRO A 57 -11.45 3.81 -19.31
C PRO A 57 -10.55 4.31 -18.16
N GLN A 58 -10.03 5.53 -18.30
CA GLN A 58 -9.24 6.17 -17.26
C GLN A 58 -10.00 6.33 -15.94
N GLY A 59 -9.29 6.28 -14.81
CA GLY A 59 -9.90 6.41 -13.48
C GLY A 59 -8.94 6.14 -12.32
N HIS A 60 -9.47 6.27 -11.11
CA HIS A 60 -8.75 5.95 -9.87
C HIS A 60 -8.99 4.50 -9.45
N ALA A 61 -7.93 3.82 -9.04
CA ALA A 61 -7.98 2.47 -8.52
C ALA A 61 -7.61 2.43 -7.04
N LEU A 62 -8.39 1.68 -6.27
CA LEU A 62 -8.05 1.27 -4.92
C LEU A 62 -7.35 -0.09 -4.96
N SER A 63 -6.11 -0.13 -4.47
CA SER A 63 -5.30 -1.35 -4.33
C SER A 63 -4.34 -1.22 -3.15
N SER A 64 -3.64 -2.29 -2.83
CA SER A 64 -2.48 -2.29 -1.94
C SER A 64 -1.41 -1.32 -2.42
N PRO A 65 -0.55 -0.83 -1.49
CA PRO A 65 0.63 -0.05 -1.85
C PRO A 65 1.53 -0.75 -2.88
N GLU A 66 1.68 -2.07 -2.79
CA GLU A 66 2.51 -2.86 -3.69
C GLU A 66 1.97 -2.85 -5.13
N ILE A 67 0.69 -3.20 -5.32
CA ILE A 67 0.06 -3.13 -6.65
C ILE A 67 -0.02 -1.68 -7.12
N GLY A 68 -0.33 -0.77 -6.22
CA GLY A 68 -0.50 0.64 -6.51
C GLY A 68 0.77 1.34 -6.96
N TYR A 69 1.95 0.80 -6.61
CA TYR A 69 3.23 1.22 -7.18
C TYR A 69 3.33 0.91 -8.67
N PHE A 70 2.89 -0.29 -9.10
CA PHE A 70 2.95 -0.72 -10.51
C PHE A 70 1.77 -0.25 -11.37
N LEU A 71 0.65 0.04 -10.72
CA LEU A 71 -0.63 0.28 -11.37
C LEU A 71 -0.58 1.42 -12.40
N PRO A 72 0.01 2.61 -12.11
CA PRO A 72 0.15 3.67 -13.11
C PRO A 72 1.02 3.27 -14.29
N PHE A 73 2.10 2.54 -14.06
CA PHE A 73 3.05 2.14 -15.12
C PHE A 73 2.48 1.09 -16.07
N ILE A 74 1.61 0.20 -15.57
CA ILE A 74 1.05 -0.88 -16.37
C ILE A 74 -0.26 -0.44 -17.05
N THR A 75 -1.12 0.30 -16.33
CA THR A 75 -2.53 0.48 -16.68
C THR A 75 -2.95 1.90 -17.05
N ASP A 76 -2.03 2.86 -16.89
CA ASP A 76 -2.26 4.31 -16.99
C ASP A 76 -3.31 4.86 -16.00
N LYS A 77 -3.77 4.06 -15.02
CA LYS A 77 -4.73 4.47 -13.99
C LYS A 77 -4.03 5.19 -12.83
N PHE A 78 -4.78 6.03 -12.11
CA PHE A 78 -4.29 6.66 -10.88
C PHE A 78 -4.45 5.71 -9.70
N SER A 79 -3.37 5.45 -8.96
CA SER A 79 -3.47 4.67 -7.72
C SER A 79 -3.80 5.58 -6.54
N LEU A 80 -4.68 5.12 -5.63
CA LEU A 80 -4.89 5.81 -4.34
C LEU A 80 -3.63 5.76 -3.47
N LEU A 81 -2.96 4.61 -3.46
CA LEU A 81 -1.78 4.31 -2.65
C LEU A 81 -0.63 3.89 -3.55
N GLY A 82 0.53 4.51 -3.36
CA GLY A 82 1.79 4.04 -3.93
C GLY A 82 2.81 3.82 -2.81
N SER A 83 4.04 4.29 -2.99
CA SER A 83 5.01 4.31 -1.88
C SER A 83 4.66 5.42 -0.88
N VAL A 84 5.18 5.26 0.35
CA VAL A 84 4.96 6.21 1.45
C VAL A 84 5.46 7.61 1.09
N GLU A 85 6.61 7.68 0.41
CA GLU A 85 7.30 8.92 0.06
C GLU A 85 6.62 9.70 -1.07
N HIS A 86 5.79 9.02 -1.88
CA HIS A 86 5.16 9.59 -3.08
C HIS A 86 3.64 9.75 -2.98
N THR A 87 3.04 9.37 -1.85
CA THR A 87 1.59 9.46 -1.64
C THR A 87 1.27 10.52 -0.60
N LEU A 88 0.60 11.60 -1.01
CA LEU A 88 0.08 12.60 -0.06
C LEU A 88 -0.94 11.96 0.89
N ASP A 89 -0.83 12.28 2.18
CA ASP A 89 -1.67 11.75 3.27
C ASP A 89 -1.68 10.22 3.35
N TYR A 90 -0.51 9.60 3.08
CA TYR A 90 -0.36 8.15 3.01
C TYR A 90 -0.99 7.41 4.18
N TYR A 91 -0.72 7.82 5.42
CA TYR A 91 -1.20 7.09 6.60
C TYR A 91 -2.73 7.13 6.74
N GLU A 92 -3.36 8.24 6.37
CA GLU A 92 -4.83 8.35 6.37
C GLU A 92 -5.42 7.43 5.31
N LYS A 93 -4.94 7.54 4.07
CA LYS A 93 -5.39 6.69 2.95
C LYS A 93 -5.13 5.21 3.21
N PHE A 94 -4.01 4.87 3.85
CA PHE A 94 -3.67 3.50 4.20
C PHE A 94 -4.59 2.94 5.29
N ASN A 95 -4.99 3.78 6.26
CA ASN A 95 -5.98 3.37 7.25
C ASN A 95 -7.37 3.17 6.62
N ASP A 96 -7.79 4.04 5.70
CA ASP A 96 -9.03 3.86 4.97
C ASP A 96 -8.99 2.64 4.03
N TYR A 97 -7.85 2.36 3.38
CA TYR A 97 -7.64 1.12 2.63
C TYR A 97 -7.81 -0.13 3.51
N LYS A 98 -7.14 -0.18 4.66
CA LYS A 98 -7.29 -1.31 5.60
C LYS A 98 -8.72 -1.43 6.10
N LYS A 99 -9.38 -0.30 6.40
CA LYS A 99 -10.78 -0.26 6.80
C LYS A 99 -11.65 -0.83 5.69
N PHE A 100 -11.48 -0.39 4.45
CA PHE A 100 -12.25 -0.88 3.31
C PHE A 100 -12.20 -2.41 3.17
N PHE A 101 -11.01 -3.02 3.27
CA PHE A 101 -10.84 -4.47 3.15
C PHE A 101 -11.07 -5.25 4.45
N SER A 102 -11.40 -4.60 5.56
CA SER A 102 -11.74 -5.30 6.80
C SER A 102 -13.08 -6.03 6.68
N VAL A 103 -13.16 -7.23 7.25
CA VAL A 103 -14.40 -8.02 7.33
C VAL A 103 -15.47 -7.36 8.21
N THR A 104 -15.06 -6.53 9.17
CA THR A 104 -15.97 -5.85 10.11
C THR A 104 -16.56 -4.55 9.54
N THR A 105 -16.05 -4.08 8.41
CA THR A 105 -16.51 -2.80 7.83
C THR A 105 -17.84 -2.98 7.13
N THR A 106 -18.74 -2.03 7.36
CA THR A 106 -20.09 -2.05 6.79
C THR A 106 -20.08 -1.63 5.33
N HIS A 107 -21.11 -2.03 4.57
CA HIS A 107 -21.29 -1.60 3.18
C HIS A 107 -21.32 -0.07 3.04
N ASP A 108 -21.98 0.63 3.97
CA ASP A 108 -22.03 2.10 3.98
C ASP A 108 -20.66 2.75 4.16
N GLU A 109 -19.83 2.21 5.05
CA GLU A 109 -18.48 2.71 5.25
C GLU A 109 -17.60 2.48 4.03
N ARG A 110 -17.70 1.31 3.38
CA ARG A 110 -16.98 1.05 2.12
C ARG A 110 -17.38 2.06 1.05
N ARG A 111 -18.70 2.30 0.88
CA ARG A 111 -19.21 3.31 -0.06
C ARG A 111 -18.70 4.72 0.26
N LYS A 112 -18.63 5.11 1.54
CA LYS A 112 -18.05 6.39 1.95
C LYS A 112 -16.59 6.54 1.51
N ILE A 113 -15.79 5.48 1.65
CA ILE A 113 -14.38 5.48 1.22
C ILE A 113 -14.28 5.60 -0.31
N LEU A 114 -15.10 4.85 -1.06
CA LEU A 114 -15.13 4.94 -2.53
C LEU A 114 -15.46 6.36 -3.01
N LYS A 115 -16.44 7.01 -2.37
CA LYS A 115 -16.82 8.41 -2.68
C LYS A 115 -15.74 9.41 -2.29
N LYS A 116 -15.20 9.29 -1.06
CA LYS A 116 -14.16 10.18 -0.52
C LYS A 116 -12.97 10.32 -1.48
N TYR A 117 -12.58 9.21 -2.10
CA TYR A 117 -11.42 9.16 -2.99
C TYR A 117 -11.75 9.06 -4.48
N ARG A 118 -13.04 9.19 -4.85
CA ARG A 118 -13.52 9.08 -6.24
C ARG A 118 -12.99 7.85 -6.96
N ILE A 119 -13.05 6.70 -6.28
CA ILE A 119 -12.57 5.42 -6.79
C ILE A 119 -13.49 4.94 -7.91
N ASP A 120 -12.91 4.53 -9.03
CA ASP A 120 -13.61 3.95 -10.19
C ASP A 120 -13.44 2.42 -10.24
N TYR A 121 -12.30 1.92 -9.75
CA TYR A 121 -11.94 0.51 -9.76
C TYR A 121 -11.39 0.04 -8.41
N VAL A 122 -11.72 -1.19 -8.01
CA VAL A 122 -11.15 -1.83 -6.84
C VAL A 122 -10.41 -3.09 -7.29
N PHE A 123 -9.13 -3.18 -6.96
CA PHE A 123 -8.32 -4.36 -7.15
C PHE A 123 -8.26 -5.13 -5.84
N GLN A 124 -8.61 -6.42 -5.88
CA GLN A 124 -8.46 -7.33 -4.75
C GLN A 124 -7.55 -8.48 -5.19
N GLY A 125 -6.35 -8.54 -4.64
CA GLY A 125 -5.42 -9.65 -4.81
C GLY A 125 -5.09 -10.33 -3.49
N TYR A 126 -3.91 -10.92 -3.41
CA TYR A 126 -3.44 -11.62 -2.21
C TYR A 126 -3.30 -10.70 -0.99
N LYS A 127 -2.81 -9.47 -1.18
CA LYS A 127 -2.58 -8.51 -0.10
C LYS A 127 -3.88 -8.04 0.54
N GLU A 128 -4.86 -7.70 -0.29
CA GLU A 128 -6.21 -7.34 0.18
C GLU A 128 -6.88 -8.52 0.87
N SER A 129 -6.75 -9.71 0.27
CA SER A 129 -7.29 -10.93 0.86
C SER A 129 -6.65 -11.27 2.21
N SER A 130 -5.39 -10.90 2.43
CA SER A 130 -4.72 -11.09 3.72
C SER A 130 -5.35 -10.24 4.83
N ILE A 131 -5.85 -9.04 4.51
CA ILE A 131 -6.54 -8.16 5.48
C ILE A 131 -7.89 -8.79 5.89
N SER A 132 -8.63 -9.34 4.92
CA SER A 132 -9.92 -9.99 5.17
C SER A 132 -9.80 -11.46 5.60
N HIS A 133 -8.59 -12.01 5.77
CA HIS A 133 -8.35 -13.44 6.03
C HIS A 133 -8.96 -14.38 4.98
N GLY A 134 -8.96 -13.94 3.72
CA GLY A 134 -9.51 -14.64 2.56
C GLY A 134 -10.14 -13.67 1.56
N TRP A 135 -10.77 -14.22 0.52
CA TRP A 135 -11.46 -13.44 -0.51
C TRP A 135 -12.74 -12.80 0.03
N LEU A 136 -12.69 -11.50 0.34
CA LEU A 136 -13.87 -10.71 0.71
C LEU A 136 -14.92 -10.76 -0.41
N LYS A 137 -16.17 -11.04 -0.05
CA LYS A 137 -17.31 -11.03 -0.99
C LYS A 137 -17.82 -9.60 -1.18
N LEU A 138 -17.13 -8.85 -2.03
CA LEU A 138 -17.57 -7.52 -2.49
C LEU A 138 -18.64 -7.67 -3.59
N GLY A 139 -19.61 -6.75 -3.62
CA GLY A 139 -20.65 -6.77 -4.66
C GLY A 139 -21.57 -5.56 -4.64
N ALA A 140 -22.77 -5.71 -5.19
CA ALA A 140 -23.70 -4.60 -5.42
C ALA A 140 -24.07 -3.84 -4.13
N ALA A 141 -24.12 -4.53 -2.98
CA ALA A 141 -24.34 -3.89 -1.68
C ALA A 141 -23.24 -2.87 -1.33
N ASP A 142 -22.00 -3.13 -1.72
CA ASP A 142 -20.87 -2.20 -1.58
C ASP A 142 -20.80 -1.14 -2.70
N GLY A 143 -21.72 -1.18 -3.68
CA GLY A 143 -21.65 -0.34 -4.88
C GLY A 143 -20.60 -0.82 -5.88
N LEU A 144 -20.37 -2.14 -5.95
CA LEU A 144 -19.34 -2.76 -6.77
C LEU A 144 -19.93 -3.82 -7.71
N GLU A 145 -19.40 -3.86 -8.92
CA GLU A 145 -19.69 -4.88 -9.93
C GLU A 145 -18.40 -5.65 -10.24
N LEU A 146 -18.41 -6.98 -10.11
CA LEU A 146 -17.27 -7.81 -10.46
C LEU A 146 -17.12 -7.88 -11.98
N ILE A 147 -16.03 -7.35 -12.52
CA ILE A 147 -15.78 -7.30 -13.97
C ILE A 147 -14.64 -8.22 -14.43
N PHE A 148 -13.78 -8.65 -13.50
CA PHE A 148 -12.70 -9.58 -13.78
C PHE A 148 -12.46 -10.48 -12.58
N ASN A 149 -12.20 -11.76 -12.83
CA ASN A 149 -11.92 -12.75 -11.80
C ASN A 149 -10.99 -13.82 -12.35
N ASN A 150 -9.85 -14.00 -11.70
CA ASN A 150 -8.97 -15.13 -11.94
C ASN A 150 -8.56 -15.77 -10.59
N LYS A 151 -7.56 -16.66 -10.59
CA LYS A 151 -7.11 -17.35 -9.38
C LYS A 151 -6.40 -16.43 -8.37
N GLY A 152 -5.77 -15.35 -8.84
CA GLY A 152 -4.90 -14.49 -8.02
C GLY A 152 -5.43 -13.08 -7.78
N ALA A 153 -6.44 -12.63 -8.53
CA ALA A 153 -6.98 -11.28 -8.46
C ALA A 153 -8.42 -11.18 -8.94
N ARG A 154 -9.13 -10.20 -8.37
CA ARG A 154 -10.46 -9.74 -8.78
C ARG A 154 -10.45 -8.24 -8.99
N ILE A 155 -11.16 -7.80 -10.03
CA ILE A 155 -11.35 -6.38 -10.28
C ILE A 155 -12.84 -6.09 -10.25
N TYR A 156 -13.17 -5.06 -9.49
CA TYR A 156 -14.51 -4.53 -9.37
C TYR A 156 -14.58 -3.15 -9.98
N ARG A 157 -15.66 -2.86 -10.72
CA ARG A 157 -16.04 -1.51 -11.13
C ARG A 157 -16.94 -0.90 -10.07
N VAL A 158 -16.72 0.37 -9.75
CA VAL A 158 -17.63 1.12 -8.89
C VAL A 158 -18.87 1.52 -9.68
N SER A 159 -20.06 1.09 -9.21
CA SER A 159 -21.35 1.32 -9.89
C SER A 159 -22.17 2.45 -9.26
N ILE A 160 -21.72 2.99 -8.13
CA ILE A 160 -22.33 4.15 -7.47
C ILE A 160 -21.73 5.45 -8.01
N ASP A 161 -22.52 6.52 -8.01
CA ASP A 161 -22.02 7.84 -8.33
C ASP A 161 -21.06 8.33 -7.23
N THR A 162 -19.78 8.42 -7.56
CA THR A 162 -18.72 8.90 -6.68
C THR A 162 -18.49 10.41 -6.79
N ARG A 163 -19.16 11.10 -7.72
CA ARG A 163 -19.00 12.53 -8.02
C ARG A 163 -20.14 13.40 -7.49
N SER A 164 -21.29 12.82 -7.14
CA SER A 164 -22.48 13.51 -6.62
C SER A 164 -22.39 13.93 -5.14
N SER A 165 -21.24 14.38 -4.65
CA SER A 165 -21.11 14.84 -3.25
C SER A 165 -20.17 16.03 -3.15
N TYR A 166 -20.63 17.15 -3.74
CA TYR A 166 -20.28 18.52 -3.35
C TYR A 166 -21.56 19.34 -3.34
#